data_AF-X1GYF1-F1
#
_entry.id   AF-X1GYF1-F1
#
_cell.length_a   1.000
_cell.length_b   1.000
_cell.length_c   1.000
_cell.angle_alpha   90.00
_cell.angle_beta   90.00
_cell.angle_gamma   90.00
#
_symmetry.space_group_name_H-M   'P 1'
#
loop_
_entity.id
_entity.type
_entity.pdbx_description
1 polymer ?
#
loop_
_entity_poly.entity_id
_entity_poly.type
_entity_poly.pdbx_seq_one_letter_code
_entity_poly.pdbx_strand_id
1 'polypeptide(L)' 'MNGFFEDRRVVVTGGAGFLGSYVTEGLRKRGCKNILVPKIEDYDLVNINDIVRMYDDMKPDIVIHLAA' A
#
# COMPACT_ATOMS: atom_id res chain seq x y z
N MET A 1 -9.20 -19.56 11.68
CA MET A 1 -9.04 -18.14 12.01
C MET A 1 -8.20 -17.53 10.90
N ASN A 2 -8.72 -16.50 10.22
CA ASN A 2 -7.94 -15.81 9.18
C ASN A 2 -6.79 -15.03 9.83
N GLY A 3 -5.67 -14.94 9.13
CA GLY A 3 -4.54 -14.12 9.58
C GLY A 3 -4.91 -12.63 9.61
N PHE A 4 -4.30 -11.84 10.50
CA PHE A 4 -4.62 -10.41 10.67
C PHE A 4 -4.65 -9.60 9.36
N PHE A 5 -3.77 -9.95 8.40
CA PHE A 5 -3.64 -9.26 7.12
C PHE A 5 -4.42 -9.90 5.97
N GLU A 6 -5.00 -11.09 6.17
CA GLU A 6 -5.45 -11.94 5.08
C GLU A 6 -6.51 -11.28 4.18
N ASP A 7 -7.45 -10.55 4.79
CA ASP A 7 -8.55 -9.88 4.11
C ASP A 7 -8.40 -8.34 4.05
N ARG A 8 -7.31 -7.79 4.59
CA ARG A 8 -7.08 -6.34 4.64
C ARG A 8 -6.44 -5.82 3.36
N ARG A 9 -6.91 -4.67 2.89
CA ARG A 9 -6.27 -3.86 1.83
C ARG A 9 -5.16 -3.03 2.46
N VAL A 10 -3.93 -3.43 2.21
CA VAL A 10 -2.73 -2.76 2.71
C VAL A 10 -2.12 -1.95 1.58
N VAL A 11 -2.20 -0.63 1.70
CA VAL A 11 -1.52 0.30 0.80
C VAL A 11 -0.10 0.55 1.31
N VAL A 12 0.90 0.33 0.47
CA VAL A 12 2.31 0.57 0.77
C VAL A 12 2.85 1.64 -0.18
N THR A 13 2.80 2.90 0.24
CA THR A 13 3.44 4.00 -0.52
C THR A 13 4.96 3.79 -0.51
N GLY A 14 5.66 4.10 -1.61
CA GLY A 14 7.07 3.73 -1.75
C GLY A 14 7.32 2.21 -1.78
N GLY A 15 6.27 1.40 -1.94
CA GLY A 15 6.32 -0.07 -1.90
C GLY A 15 7.18 -0.72 -2.98
N ALA A 16 7.49 0.00 -4.06
CA ALA A 16 8.39 -0.44 -5.12
C ALA A 16 9.87 -0.08 -4.86
N GLY A 17 10.16 0.74 -3.84
CA GLY A 17 11.52 1.11 -3.46
C GLY A 17 12.24 0.01 -2.67
N PHE A 18 13.48 0.28 -2.27
CA PHE A 18 14.33 -0.68 -1.54
C PHE A 18 13.61 -1.31 -0.33
N LEU A 19 13.26 -0.50 0.68
CA LEU A 19 12.56 -1.01 1.88
C LEU A 19 11.14 -1.51 1.56
N GLY A 20 10.45 -0.85 0.64
CA GLY A 20 9.13 -1.24 0.19
C GLY A 20 9.07 -2.67 -0.34
N SER A 21 10.09 -3.10 -1.09
CA SER A 21 10.17 -4.45 -1.63
C SER A 21 10.19 -5.53 -0.53
N TYR A 22 10.96 -5.32 0.54
CA TYR A 22 11.01 -6.25 1.68
C TYR A 22 9.70 -6.26 2.49
N VAL A 23 9.08 -5.09 2.68
CA VAL A 23 7.79 -4.99 3.40
C VAL A 23 6.68 -5.69 2.62
N THR A 24 6.59 -5.48 1.31
CA THR A 24 5.59 -6.13 0.47
C THR A 24 5.80 -7.65 0.42
N GLU A 25 7.05 -8.13 0.33
CA GLU A 25 7.36 -9.57 0.44
C GLU A 25 6.95 -10.13 1.82
N GLY A 26 7.26 -9.40 2.90
CA GLY A 26 6.89 -9.78 4.26
C GLY A 26 5.37 -9.87 4.49
N LEU A 27 4.59 -8.98 3.86
CA LEU A 27 3.13 -9.02 3.88
C LEU A 27 2.60 -10.25 3.12
N ARG A 28 3.16 -10.56 1.94
CA ARG A 28 2.79 -11.78 1.17
C ARG A 28 3.03 -13.04 1.99
N LYS A 29 4.20 -13.15 2.65
CA LYS A 29 4.52 -14.29 3.53
C LYS A 29 3.57 -14.45 4.72
N ARG A 30 2.92 -13.36 5.16
CA ARG A 30 1.90 -13.36 6.23
C ARG A 30 0.48 -13.59 5.72
N GLY A 31 0.32 -13.94 4.44
CA GLY A 31 -0.97 -14.24 3.84
C GLY A 31 -1.78 -13.02 3.40
N CYS A 32 -1.18 -11.82 3.37
CA CYS A 32 -1.86 -10.62 2.89
C CYS A 32 -2.18 -10.75 1.40
N LYS A 33 -3.47 -10.83 1.06
CA LYS A 33 -3.93 -11.00 -0.34
C LYS A 33 -4.00 -9.68 -1.09
N ASN A 34 -4.35 -8.60 -0.40
CA ASN A 34 -4.64 -7.29 -1.01
C ASN A 34 -3.54 -6.27 -0.71
N ILE A 35 -2.40 -6.38 -1.39
CA ILE A 35 -1.29 -5.42 -1.28
C ILE A 35 -1.36 -4.47 -2.47
N LEU A 36 -1.49 -3.18 -2.19
CA LEU A 36 -1.62 -2.12 -3.18
C LEU A 36 -0.42 -1.18 -3.07
N VAL A 37 0.21 -0.86 -4.19
CA VAL A 37 1.38 0.03 -4.24
C VAL A 37 1.04 1.19 -5.17
N PRO A 38 0.77 2.41 -4.65
CA PRO A 38 0.56 3.59 -5.48
C PRO A 38 1.87 3.96 -6.15
N LYS A 39 1.79 4.16 -7.46
CA LYS A 39 2.92 4.62 -8.27
C LYS A 39 2.84 6.13 -8.42
N ILE A 40 4.00 6.77 -8.52
CA ILE A 40 4.08 8.23 -8.61
C ILE A 40 3.46 8.76 -9.91
N GLU A 41 3.46 7.97 -10.99
CA GLU A 41 2.85 8.33 -12.27
C GLU A 41 1.31 8.38 -12.20
N ASP A 42 0.72 7.61 -11.28
CA ASP A 42 -0.73 7.54 -11.10
C ASP A 42 -1.23 8.49 -10.00
N TYR A 43 -0.43 8.68 -8.94
CA TYR A 43 -0.77 9.49 -7.77
C TYR A 43 0.46 10.23 -7.23
N ASP A 44 0.50 11.56 -7.38
CA ASP A 44 1.49 12.39 -6.69
C ASP A 44 1.08 12.58 -5.22
N LEU A 45 1.81 11.96 -4.29
CA LEU A 45 1.52 12.01 -2.86
C LEU A 45 1.87 13.35 -2.21
N VAL A 46 2.44 14.31 -2.94
CA VAL A 46 2.56 15.71 -2.50
C VAL A 46 1.25 16.48 -2.80
N ASN A 47 0.46 16.02 -3.78
CA ASN A 47 -0.78 16.65 -4.19
C ASN A 47 -1.99 16.05 -3.47
N ILE A 48 -2.74 16.88 -2.73
CA ILE A 48 -3.89 16.45 -1.95
C ILE A 48 -5.00 15.80 -2.80
N ASN A 49 -5.22 16.25 -4.03
CA ASN A 49 -6.27 15.68 -4.89
C ASN A 49 -5.93 14.25 -5.34
N ASP A 50 -4.65 13.99 -5.58
CA ASP A 50 -4.17 12.65 -5.92
C ASP A 50 -4.18 11.73 -4.70
N ILE A 51 -3.88 12.25 -3.50
CA ILE A 51 -4.07 11.50 -2.26
C ILE A 51 -5.54 11.11 -2.10
N VAL A 52 -6.48 12.05 -2.24
CA VAL A 52 -7.92 11.78 -2.13
C VAL A 52 -8.35 10.70 -3.13
N ARG A 53 -7.96 10.85 -4.40
CA ARG A 53 -8.24 9.87 -5.45
C ARG A 53 -7.64 8.50 -5.14
N MET A 54 -6.41 8.43 -4.64
CA MET A 54 -5.78 7.17 -4.19
C MET A 54 -6.59 6.49 -3.09
N TYR A 55 -7.10 7.24 -2.10
CA TYR A 55 -7.96 6.67 -1.05
C TYR A 55 -9.31 6.18 -1.60
N ASP A 56 -9.91 6.90 -2.55
CA ASP A 56 -11.18 6.51 -3.17
C ASP A 56 -11.04 5.25 -4.04
N ASP A 57 -9.95 5.14 -4.79
CA ASP A 57 -9.66 4.02 -5.69
C ASP A 57 -9.20 2.77 -4.92
N MET A 58 -8.25 2.94 -3.99
CA MET A 58 -7.61 1.83 -3.28
C MET A 58 -8.35 1.41 -2.01
N LYS A 59 -9.07 2.35 -1.38
CA LYS A 59 -9.84 2.16 -0.15
C LYS A 59 -9.06 1.39 0.92
N PRO A 60 -7.90 1.88 1.38
CA PRO A 60 -7.05 1.13 2.31
C PRO A 60 -7.74 0.87 3.67
N ASP A 61 -7.52 -0.33 4.22
CA ASP A 61 -7.78 -0.61 5.63
C ASP A 61 -6.55 -0.28 6.50
N ILE A 62 -5.36 -0.33 5.89
CA ILE A 62 -4.07 0.02 6.49
C ILE A 62 -3.23 0.75 5.43
N VAL A 63 -2.54 1.82 5.85
CA VAL A 63 -1.50 2.49 5.06
C VAL A 63 -0.15 2.34 5.76
N ILE A 64 0.85 1.84 5.04
CA ILE A 64 2.26 1.85 5.45
C ILE A 64 2.97 2.89 4.58
N HIS A 65 3.40 3.99 5.20
CA HIS A 65 3.98 5.11 4.47
C HIS A 65 5.52 5.01 4.41
N LEU A 66 6.07 4.66 3.24
CA LEU A 66 7.53 4.54 3.00
C LEU A 66 8.01 5.44 1.85
N ALA A 67 7.11 6.18 1.22
CA ALA A 67 7.50 7.20 0.25
C ALA A 67 8.23 8.35 0.96
N ALA A 68 9.30 8.85 0.33
CA ALA A 68 10.12 9.96 0.81
C ALA A 68 10.62 10.77 -0.40
#